data_AF-A0A7V0MFC9-F1
#
_entry.id   AF-A0A7V0MFC9-F1
#
_cell.length_a   1.000
_cell.length_b   1.000
_cell.length_c   1.000
_cell.angle_alpha   90.00
_cell.angle_beta   90.00
_cell.angle_gamma   90.00
#
_symmetry.space_group_name_H-M   'P 1'
#
loop_
_entity.id
_entity.type
_entity.pdbx_description
1 polymer ?
#
loop_
_entity_poly.entity_id
_entity_poly.type
_entity_poly.pdbx_seq_one_letter_code
_entity_poly.pdbx_strand_id
1 'polypeptide(L)'
;MKQVLQNLRTGETTVEEVPAPQVIAGSVLIQTRASLISAGTERMLVEFGKAGLIGKARSQPDKVKQVIDKIKTDGLIPTLETIF
;
A
#
# COMPACT_ATOMS: atom_id res chain seq x y z
N MET A 1 -2.39 -20.16 -8.54
CA MET A 1 -1.12 -19.45 -8.81
C MET A 1 -0.53 -18.97 -7.50
N LYS A 2 0.79 -18.90 -7.38
CA LYS A 2 1.46 -18.34 -6.20
C LYS A 2 1.38 -16.81 -6.23
N GLN A 3 1.05 -16.20 -5.10
CA GLN A 3 1.03 -14.75 -4.94
C GLN A 3 1.72 -14.35 -3.63
N VAL A 4 2.51 -13.28 -3.69
CA VAL A 4 3.08 -12.67 -2.49
C VAL A 4 2.02 -11.79 -1.84
N LEU A 5 1.70 -12.04 -0.57
CA LEU A 5 0.82 -11.22 0.23
C LEU A 5 1.64 -10.45 1.27
N GLN A 6 1.35 -9.16 1.43
CA GLN A 6 2.02 -8.32 2.41
C GLN A 6 1.01 -7.68 3.35
N ASN A 7 1.19 -7.90 4.65
CA ASN A 7 0.46 -7.19 5.67
C ASN A 7 1.13 -5.84 5.92
N LEU A 8 0.59 -4.76 5.36
CA LEU A 8 1.15 -3.41 5.51
C LEU A 8 1.06 -2.86 6.95
N ARG A 9 0.31 -3.50 7.85
CA ARG A 9 0.24 -3.08 9.26
C ARG A 9 1.35 -3.72 10.08
N THR A 10 1.64 -5.01 9.86
CA THR A 10 2.65 -5.76 10.63
C THR A 10 4.01 -5.86 9.92
N GLY A 11 4.03 -5.65 8.60
CA GLY A 11 5.20 -5.88 7.74
C GLY A 11 5.45 -7.36 7.43
N GLU A 12 4.52 -8.26 7.77
CA GLU A 12 4.62 -9.69 7.45
C GLU A 12 4.41 -9.92 5.95
N THR A 13 5.17 -10.87 5.39
CA THR A 13 5.09 -11.25 3.98
C THR A 13 4.99 -12.76 3.86
N THR A 14 3.97 -13.26 3.16
CA THR A 14 3.76 -14.69 2.90
C THR A 14 3.59 -14.95 1.41
N VAL A 15 3.77 -16.21 1.01
CA VAL A 15 3.48 -16.67 -0.35
C VAL A 15 2.33 -17.66 -0.27
N GLU A 16 1.19 -17.27 -0.82
CA GLU A 16 -0.03 -18.07 -0.80
C GLU A 16 -0.36 -18.62 -2.18
N GLU A 17 -1.02 -19.79 -2.22
CA GLU A 17 -1.62 -20.31 -3.43
C GLU A 17 -3.04 -19.76 -3.56
N VAL A 18 -3.29 -18.99 -4.63
CA VAL A 18 -4.57 -18.32 -4.87
C VAL A 18 -5.19 -18.78 -6.20
N PRO A 19 -6.51 -18.63 -6.41
CA PRO A 19 -7.14 -18.92 -7.69
C PRO A 19 -6.50 -18.11 -8.83
N ALA A 20 -6.43 -18.70 -10.02
CA ALA A 20 -6.03 -17.96 -11.21
C ALA A 20 -7.12 -16.94 -11.59
N PRO A 21 -6.76 -15.75 -12.12
CA PRO A 21 -7.73 -14.78 -12.62
C PRO A 21 -8.62 -15.37 -13.71
N GLN A 22 -9.89 -14.96 -13.72
CA GLN A 22 -10.81 -15.31 -14.79
C GLN A 22 -10.64 -14.35 -15.98
N VAL A 23 -10.70 -14.88 -17.20
CA VAL A 23 -10.75 -14.07 -18.41
C VAL A 23 -12.11 -13.41 -18.53
N ILE A 24 -12.11 -12.10 -18.78
CA ILE A 24 -13.30 -11.33 -19.13
C ILE A 24 -13.22 -10.83 -20.58
N ALA A 25 -14.35 -10.39 -21.13
CA ALA A 25 -14.41 -9.81 -22.47
C ALA A 25 -13.42 -8.65 -22.61
N GLY A 26 -12.61 -8.67 -23.68
CA GLY A 26 -11.59 -7.64 -23.95
C GLY A 26 -10.27 -7.82 -23.18
N SER A 27 -10.09 -8.92 -22.44
CA SER A 27 -8.85 -9.23 -21.71
C SER A 27 -8.15 -10.48 -22.26
N VAL A 28 -6.86 -10.61 -21.97
CA VAL A 28 -6.09 -11.85 -22.16
C VAL A 28 -5.51 -12.33 -20.84
N LEU A 29 -5.54 -13.64 -20.61
CA LEU A 29 -4.86 -14.26 -19.47
C LEU A 29 -3.46 -14.70 -19.87
N ILE A 30 -2.46 -14.21 -19.15
CA ILE A 30 -1.05 -14.46 -19.42
C ILE A 30 -0.53 -15.51 -18.45
N GLN A 31 0.04 -16.60 -18.97
CA GLN A 31 0.73 -17.60 -18.16
C GLN A 31 2.21 -17.21 -17.96
N THR A 32 2.51 -16.64 -16.80
CA THR A 32 3.88 -16.29 -16.41
C THR A 32 4.66 -17.54 -16.00
N ARG A 33 5.82 -17.81 -16.63
CA ARG A 33 6.69 -18.96 -16.30
C ARG A 33 7.71 -18.66 -15.20
N ALA A 34 8.14 -17.41 -15.12
CA ALA A 34 9.09 -16.94 -14.11
C ALA A 34 8.73 -15.50 -13.71
N SER A 35 8.90 -15.18 -12.43
CA SER A 35 8.74 -13.84 -11.88
C SER A 35 9.96 -13.49 -11.02
N LEU A 36 10.23 -12.20 -10.91
CA LEU A 36 11.27 -11.64 -10.05
C LEU A 36 10.64 -10.59 -9.15
N ILE A 37 11.11 -10.52 -7.91
CA ILE A 37 10.70 -9.55 -6.91
C ILE A 37 11.80 -8.50 -6.79
N SER A 38 11.43 -7.23 -6.90
CA SER A 38 12.38 -6.11 -6.91
C SER A 38 12.68 -5.64 -5.50
N ALA A 39 13.63 -6.28 -4.82
CA ALA A 39 13.92 -6.11 -3.38
C ALA A 39 13.78 -4.68 -2.81
N GLY A 40 14.11 -3.62 -3.56
CA GLY A 40 13.91 -2.24 -3.13
C GLY A 40 12.44 -1.84 -2.92
N THR A 41 11.52 -2.26 -3.79
CA THR A 41 10.09 -1.91 -3.71
C THR A 41 9.41 -2.63 -2.55
N GLU A 42 9.66 -3.94 -2.38
CA GLU A 42 9.11 -4.69 -1.26
C GLU A 42 9.69 -4.21 0.06
N ARG A 43 11.00 -3.91 0.11
CA ARG A 43 11.61 -3.34 1.30
C ARG A 43 11.00 -1.99 1.66
N MET A 44 10.76 -1.12 0.67
CA MET A 44 10.08 0.16 0.89
C MET A 44 8.69 -0.03 1.49
N LEU A 45 7.88 -0.97 0.97
CA LEU A 45 6.53 -1.25 1.49
C LEU A 45 6.57 -1.79 2.93
N VAL A 46 7.50 -2.69 3.23
CA VAL A 46 7.67 -3.25 4.58
C VAL A 46 8.15 -2.18 5.57
N GLU A 47 9.13 -1.36 5.19
CA GLU A 47 9.62 -0.24 6.01
C GLU A 47 8.52 0.80 6.25
N PHE A 48 7.73 1.12 5.21
CA PHE A 48 6.56 1.98 5.35
C PHE A 48 5.55 1.38 6.33
N GLY A 49 5.24 0.09 6.22
CA GLY A 49 4.30 -0.58 7.12
C GLY A 49 4.72 -0.52 8.58
N LYS A 50 6.00 -0.84 8.85
CA LYS A 50 6.63 -0.80 10.17
C LYS A 50 6.80 0.61 10.74
N ALA A 51 6.80 1.65 9.91
CA ALA A 51 6.92 3.01 10.39
C ALA A 51 5.69 3.43 11.22
N GLY A 52 5.94 4.03 12.39
CA GLY A 52 4.92 4.72 13.17
C GLY A 52 4.42 5.99 12.46
N LEU A 53 3.39 6.63 13.01
CA LEU A 53 2.77 7.84 12.42
C LEU A 53 3.79 8.94 12.09
N ILE A 54 4.76 9.18 12.99
CA ILE A 54 5.81 10.18 12.77
C ILE A 54 6.71 9.80 11.58
N GLY A 55 7.09 8.53 11.47
CA GLY A 55 7.90 8.04 10.35
C GLY A 55 7.19 8.18 9.02
N LYS A 56 5.89 7.82 8.99
CA LYS A 56 5.02 7.97 7.81
C LYS A 56 4.79 9.43 7.43
N ALA A 57 4.61 10.32 8.41
CA ALA A 57 4.47 11.75 8.19
C ALA A 57 5.76 12.36 7.59
N ARG A 58 6.94 11.96 8.10
CA ARG A 58 8.23 12.41 7.58
C ARG A 58 8.51 11.93 6.16
N SER A 59 8.09 10.70 5.80
CA SER A 59 8.30 10.17 4.46
C SER A 59 7.31 10.72 3.43
N GLN A 60 6.20 11.32 3.86
CA GLN A 60 5.17 11.90 3.00
C GLN A 60 4.84 13.34 3.41
N PRO A 61 5.81 14.29 3.34
CA PRO A 61 5.62 15.66 3.80
C PRO A 61 4.51 16.40 3.03
N ASP A 62 4.33 16.09 1.75
CA ASP A 62 3.25 16.67 0.94
C ASP A 62 1.87 16.27 1.45
N LYS A 63 1.71 15.03 1.94
CA LYS A 63 0.45 14.61 2.56
C LYS A 63 0.21 15.28 3.90
N VAL A 64 1.27 15.52 4.68
CA VAL A 64 1.17 16.32 5.91
C VAL A 64 0.68 17.73 5.59
N LYS A 65 1.22 18.34 4.54
CA LYS A 65 0.76 19.65 4.07
C LYS A 65 -0.72 19.62 3.65
N GLN A 66 -1.16 18.60 2.90
CA GLN A 66 -2.56 18.43 2.53
C GLN A 66 -3.49 18.32 3.75
N VAL A 67 -3.08 17.57 4.79
CA VAL A 67 -3.84 17.47 6.04
C VAL A 67 -3.91 18.82 6.74
N ILE A 68 -2.80 19.56 6.83
CA ILE A 68 -2.77 20.90 7.42
C ILE A 68 -3.68 21.86 6.66
N ASP A 69 -3.64 21.83 5.33
CA ASP A 69 -4.48 22.71 4.51
C ASP A 69 -5.97 22.34 4.65
N LYS A 70 -6.30 21.06 4.76
CA LYS A 70 -7.67 20.60 5.03
C LYS A 70 -8.17 20.98 6.44
N ILE A 71 -7.29 20.96 7.45
CA ILE A 71 -7.62 21.46 8.79
C ILE A 71 -7.95 22.96 8.74
N LYS A 72 -7.24 23.74 7.91
CA LYS A 72 -7.52 25.18 7.76
C LYS A 72 -8.84 25.45 7.05
N THR A 73 -9.24 24.61 6.09
CA THR A 73 -10.48 24.81 5.32
C THR A 73 -11.70 24.24 6.03
N ASP A 74 -11.61 23.02 6.55
CA ASP A 74 -12.75 22.22 7.00
C ASP A 74 -12.80 22.10 8.54
N GLY A 75 -11.74 22.48 9.22
CA GLY A 75 -11.58 22.31 10.66
C GLY A 75 -10.98 20.96 11.06
N LEU A 76 -10.59 20.86 12.33
CA LEU A 76 -9.83 19.71 12.86
C LEU A 76 -10.66 18.42 12.88
N ILE A 77 -11.87 18.46 13.46
CA ILE A 77 -12.70 17.26 13.64
C ILE A 77 -13.08 16.63 12.29
N PRO A 78 -13.61 17.38 11.30
CA PRO A 78 -13.98 16.80 10.01
C PRO A 78 -12.79 16.23 9.23
N THR A 79 -11.61 16.83 9.40
CA THR A 79 -10.39 16.34 8.76
C THR A 79 -9.94 15.00 9.36
N LEU A 80 -9.99 14.86 10.69
CA LEU A 80 -9.63 13.63 11.39
C LEU A 80 -10.56 12.46 11.01
N GLU A 81 -11.87 12.70 10.93
CA GLU A 81 -12.85 11.70 10.49
C GLU A 81 -12.63 11.24 9.05
N THR A 82 -11.99 12.05 8.20
CA THR A 82 -11.70 11.65 6.82
C THR A 82 -10.50 10.70 6.71
N ILE A 83 -9.54 10.78 7.64
CA ILE A 83 -8.23 10.14 7.50
C ILE A 83 -7.98 8.96 8.46
N PHE A 84 -8.85 8.76 9.46
CA PHE A 84 -8.80 7.67 10.44
C PHE A 84 -10.00 6.73 10.27
#